data_AF-A0A2S6Q7K0-F1
#
_entry.id   AF-A0A2S6Q7K0-F1
#
_cell.length_a   1.000
_cell.length_b   1.000
_cell.length_c   1.000
_cell.angle_alpha   90.00
_cell.angle_beta   90.00
_cell.angle_gamma   90.00
#
_symmetry.space_group_name_H-M   'P 1'
#
loop_
_entity.id
_entity.type
_entity.pdbx_description
1 polymer ?
#
loop_
_entity_poly.entity_id
_entity_poly.type
_entity_poly.pdbx_seq_one_letter_code
_entity_poly.pdbx_strand_id
1 'polypeptide(L)'
;MTASYIVRYQGTAANKSQFISHYQKKHAPILQRLPGIVALTLHQGAASSDPFPVNPDGNLLIAEMTFKDLPTLNNALASSARAEARHDFSNFPYFDGEVTHQAFMTERVF
;
A
#
# COMPACT_ATOMS: atom_id res chain seq x y z
N MET A 1 11.83 -16.29 -6.06
CA MET A 1 10.82 -15.55 -5.28
C MET A 1 11.31 -14.13 -5.06
N THR A 2 10.46 -13.15 -5.29
CA THR A 2 10.67 -11.74 -4.89
C THR A 2 10.10 -11.51 -3.48
N ALA A 3 10.32 -10.32 -2.92
CA ALA A 3 9.63 -9.90 -1.70
C ALA A 3 8.63 -8.78 -2.02
N SER A 4 7.48 -8.81 -1.38
CA SER A 4 6.44 -7.79 -1.51
C SER A 4 6.06 -7.28 -0.12
N TYR A 5 5.84 -5.98 0.00
CA TYR A 5 5.33 -5.36 1.21
C TYR A 5 3.99 -4.70 0.88
N ILE A 6 2.93 -5.25 1.45
CA ILE A 6 1.56 -4.87 1.15
C ILE A 6 1.01 -4.08 2.33
N VAL A 7 0.51 -2.88 2.04
CA VAL A 7 -0.20 -2.01 2.98
C VAL A 7 -1.65 -1.96 2.57
N ARG A 8 -2.56 -2.33 3.47
CA ARG A 8 -4.01 -2.34 3.24
C ARG A 8 -4.68 -1.28 4.09
N TYR A 9 -5.49 -0.46 3.45
CA TYR A 9 -6.35 0.54 4.09
C TYR A 9 -7.78 0.00 4.06
N GLN A 10 -8.16 -0.76 5.09
CA GLN A 10 -9.47 -1.38 5.20
C GLN A 10 -10.41 -0.45 5.98
N GLY A 11 -11.44 0.07 5.32
CA GLY A 11 -12.33 1.08 5.90
C GLY A 11 -12.70 2.18 4.90
N THR A 12 -13.04 3.35 5.42
CA THR A 12 -13.54 4.48 4.62
C THR A 12 -12.81 5.77 4.95
N ALA A 13 -12.67 6.65 3.96
CA ALA A 13 -12.21 8.02 4.16
C ALA A 13 -13.39 8.97 4.00
N ALA A 14 -13.46 10.02 4.83
CA ALA A 14 -14.52 11.03 4.73
C ALA A 14 -14.61 11.66 3.34
N ASN A 15 -13.46 11.80 2.66
CA ASN A 15 -13.37 12.14 1.25
C ASN A 15 -12.41 11.18 0.54
N LYS A 16 -12.96 10.12 -0.08
CA LYS A 16 -12.19 9.10 -0.83
C LYS A 16 -11.28 9.74 -1.88
N SER A 17 -11.79 10.65 -2.70
CA SER A 17 -11.01 11.26 -3.79
C SER A 17 -9.83 12.07 -3.27
N GLN A 18 -10.01 12.81 -2.17
CA GLN A 18 -8.93 13.56 -1.54
C GLN A 18 -7.89 12.62 -0.92
N PHE A 19 -8.32 11.55 -0.26
CA PHE A 19 -7.41 10.55 0.33
C PHE A 19 -6.54 9.89 -0.75
N ILE A 20 -7.15 9.43 -1.84
CA ILE A 20 -6.44 8.84 -2.98
C ILE A 20 -5.50 9.87 -3.64
N SER A 21 -5.97 11.11 -3.83
CA SER A 21 -5.15 12.18 -4.42
C SER A 21 -3.92 12.51 -3.55
N HIS A 22 -4.08 12.58 -2.22
CA HIS A 22 -2.94 12.76 -1.31
C HIS A 22 -1.96 11.59 -1.41
N TYR A 23 -2.48 10.35 -1.40
CA TYR A 23 -1.66 9.17 -1.56
C TYR A 23 -0.82 9.24 -2.84
N GLN A 24 -1.45 9.52 -3.98
CA GLN A 24 -0.78 9.53 -5.28
C GLN A 24 0.21 10.68 -5.43
N LYS A 25 -0.14 11.89 -4.96
CA LYS A 25 0.63 13.11 -5.24
C LYS A 25 1.67 13.46 -4.17
N LYS A 26 1.53 12.91 -2.96
CA LYS A 26 2.41 13.21 -1.82
C LYS A 26 3.07 11.95 -1.28
N HIS A 27 2.29 10.93 -0.95
CA HIS A 27 2.81 9.74 -0.29
C HIS A 27 3.62 8.82 -1.23
N ALA A 28 3.08 8.51 -2.41
CA ALA A 28 3.72 7.62 -3.38
C ALA A 28 5.12 8.12 -3.83
N PRO A 29 5.34 9.43 -4.10
CA PRO A 29 6.69 9.94 -4.35
C PRO A 29 7.70 9.70 -3.22
N ILE A 30 7.25 9.63 -1.96
CA ILE A 30 8.11 9.27 -0.82
C ILE A 30 8.46 7.78 -0.90
N LEU A 31 7.46 6.91 -1.14
CA LEU A 31 7.65 5.46 -1.26
C LEU A 31 8.53 5.07 -2.45
N GLN A 32 8.47 5.81 -3.56
CA GLN A 32 9.33 5.61 -4.73
C GLN A 32 10.82 5.82 -4.43
N ARG A 33 11.17 6.51 -3.33
CA ARG A 33 12.55 6.69 -2.88
C ARG A 33 13.05 5.57 -1.97
N LEU A 34 12.22 4.56 -1.68
CA LEU A 34 12.66 3.42 -0.90
C LEU A 34 13.83 2.69 -1.60
N PRO A 35 14.96 2.45 -0.91
CA PRO A 35 16.11 1.79 -1.51
C PRO A 35 15.76 0.42 -2.11
N GLY A 36 16.08 0.23 -3.38
CA GLY A 36 15.87 -1.06 -4.06
C GLY A 36 14.42 -1.44 -4.36
N ILE A 37 13.47 -0.50 -4.23
CA ILE A 37 12.10 -0.71 -4.72
C ILE A 37 12.11 -0.95 -6.22
N VAL A 38 11.39 -1.98 -6.66
CA VAL A 38 11.28 -2.37 -8.07
C VAL A 38 9.98 -1.85 -8.67
N ALA A 39 8.88 -1.96 -7.92
CA ALA A 39 7.60 -1.40 -8.32
C ALA A 39 6.78 -0.92 -7.12
N LEU A 40 5.90 0.05 -7.38
CA LEU A 40 4.85 0.50 -6.48
C LEU A 40 3.52 0.43 -7.23
N THR A 41 2.64 -0.49 -6.83
CA THR A 41 1.32 -0.70 -7.44
C THR A 41 0.23 -0.28 -6.46
N LEU A 42 -0.75 0.49 -6.95
CA LEU A 42 -1.90 0.93 -6.16
C LEU A 42 -3.18 0.27 -6.68
N HIS A 43 -3.89 -0.43 -5.81
CA HIS A 43 -5.20 -1.03 -6.10
C HIS A 43 -6.27 -0.26 -5.34
N GLN A 44 -7.25 0.29 -6.05
CA GLN A 44 -8.37 0.98 -5.42
C GLN A 44 -9.55 0.03 -5.28
N GLY A 45 -10.23 0.10 -4.13
CA GLY A 45 -11.48 -0.62 -3.94
C GLY A 45 -12.51 -0.21 -4.99
N ALA A 46 -13.05 -1.20 -5.69
CA ALA A 46 -14.06 -1.05 -6.73
C ALA A 46 -15.24 -1.98 -6.44
N ALA A 47 -16.43 -1.56 -6.85
CA ALA A 47 -17.60 -2.43 -6.80
C ALA A 47 -17.47 -3.53 -7.87
N SER A 48 -17.83 -4.75 -7.50
CA SER A 48 -17.96 -5.90 -8.40
C SER A 48 -19.30 -6.59 -8.17
N SER A 49 -19.78 -7.27 -9.20
CA SER A 49 -21.00 -8.08 -9.15
C SER A 49 -20.63 -9.55 -9.27
N ASP A 50 -20.14 -10.14 -8.18
CA ASP A 50 -19.91 -11.58 -8.10
C ASP A 50 -21.27 -12.30 -7.94
N PRO A 51 -21.62 -13.28 -8.81
CA PRO A 51 -22.90 -13.99 -8.72
C PRO A 51 -22.97 -14.98 -7.54
N PHE A 52 -21.86 -15.27 -6.87
CA PHE A 52 -21.81 -16.17 -5.73
C PHE A 52 -21.91 -15.42 -4.38
N PRO A 53 -22.37 -16.08 -3.30
CA PRO A 53 -22.49 -15.44 -1.99
C PRO A 53 -21.12 -15.28 -1.31
N VAL A 54 -20.34 -14.32 -1.79
CA VAL A 54 -19.04 -13.94 -1.23
C VAL A 54 -19.18 -12.65 -0.43
N ASN A 55 -18.41 -12.53 0.65
CA ASN A 55 -18.36 -11.29 1.43
C ASN A 55 -17.45 -10.29 0.71
N PRO A 56 -17.94 -9.10 0.34
CA PRO A 56 -17.06 -8.06 -0.18
C PRO A 56 -16.11 -7.58 0.91
N ASP A 57 -14.83 -7.44 0.59
CA ASP A 57 -13.87 -6.81 1.49
C ASP A 57 -14.05 -5.28 1.49
N GLY A 58 -13.59 -4.61 2.54
CA GLY A 58 -13.71 -3.17 2.77
C GLY A 58 -12.47 -2.37 2.43
N ASN A 59 -11.56 -2.86 1.58
CA ASN A 59 -10.33 -2.12 1.26
C ASN A 59 -10.62 -0.88 0.40
N LEU A 60 -10.31 0.30 0.93
CA LEU A 60 -10.30 1.55 0.18
C LEU A 60 -9.14 1.57 -0.83
N LEU A 61 -7.96 1.16 -0.37
CA LEU A 61 -6.71 1.18 -1.10
C LEU A 61 -5.80 0.04 -0.62
N ILE A 62 -5.10 -0.59 -1.55
CA ILE A 62 -3.96 -1.45 -1.28
C ILE A 62 -2.75 -0.88 -2.01
N ALA A 63 -1.64 -0.74 -1.30
CA ALA A 63 -0.35 -0.40 -1.89
C ALA A 63 0.60 -1.59 -1.79
N GLU A 64 1.10 -2.04 -2.93
CA GLU A 64 2.08 -3.11 -3.04
C GLU A 64 3.42 -2.52 -3.46
N MET A 65 4.44 -2.73 -2.64
CA MET A 65 5.83 -2.41 -2.97
C MET A 65 6.60 -3.71 -3.18
N THR A 66 7.23 -3.87 -4.34
CA THR A 66 7.98 -5.08 -4.68
C THR A 66 9.48 -4.82 -4.64
N PHE A 67 10.22 -5.84 -4.22
CA PHE A 67 11.67 -5.84 -4.05
C PHE A 67 12.25 -7.13 -4.59
N LYS A 68 13.54 -7.10 -4.95
CA LYS A 68 14.26 -8.28 -5.45
C LYS A 68 14.19 -9.46 -4.46
N ASP A 69 14.35 -9.19 -3.17
CA ASP A 69 14.40 -10.18 -2.10
C ASP A 69 14.09 -9.55 -0.73
N LEU A 70 13.92 -10.40 0.29
CA LEU A 70 13.57 -9.97 1.65
C LEU A 70 14.65 -9.10 2.31
N PRO A 71 15.97 -9.37 2.17
CA PRO A 71 17.00 -8.45 2.65
C PRO A 71 16.90 -7.04 2.07
N THR A 72 16.61 -6.91 0.77
CA THR A 72 16.40 -5.61 0.12
C THR A 72 15.20 -4.88 0.72
N LEU A 73 14.08 -5.57 0.92
CA LEU A 73 12.91 -5.01 1.61
C LEU A 73 13.26 -4.53 3.03
N ASN A 74 13.95 -5.35 3.82
CA ASN A 74 14.32 -4.99 5.20
C ASN A 74 15.20 -3.73 5.25
N ASN A 75 16.16 -3.61 4.32
CA ASN A 75 16.96 -2.40 4.18
C ASN A 75 16.10 -1.17 3.82
N ALA A 76 15.14 -1.34 2.90
CA ALA A 76 14.20 -0.29 2.54
C ALA A 76 13.36 0.18 3.73
N LEU A 77 12.89 -0.75 4.57
CA LEU A 77 12.10 -0.45 5.77
C LEU A 77 12.90 0.28 6.86
N ALA A 78 14.23 0.20 6.85
CA ALA A 78 15.10 0.95 7.76
C ALA A 78 15.50 2.35 7.24
N SER A 79 15.08 2.71 6.02
CA SER A 79 15.51 3.94 5.36
C SER A 79 14.87 5.22 5.90
N SER A 80 15.51 6.37 5.65
CA SER A 80 14.93 7.69 5.92
C SER A 80 13.64 7.94 5.15
N ALA A 81 13.53 7.44 3.91
CA ALA A 81 12.30 7.52 3.12
C ALA A 81 11.14 6.79 3.82
N ARG A 82 11.40 5.65 4.47
CA ARG A 82 10.37 4.95 5.26
C ARG A 82 9.93 5.76 6.48
N ALA A 83 10.88 6.41 7.16
CA ALA A 83 10.59 7.29 8.30
C ALA A 83 9.76 8.52 7.87
N GLU A 84 10.10 9.12 6.73
CA GLU A 84 9.34 10.21 6.13
C GLU A 84 7.91 9.78 5.77
N ALA A 85 7.74 8.59 5.17
CA ALA A 85 6.41 8.05 4.87
C ALA A 85 5.57 7.83 6.14
N ARG A 86 6.17 7.40 7.26
CA ARG A 86 5.46 7.32 8.56
C ARG A 86 4.99 8.68 9.04
N HIS A 87 5.80 9.72 8.85
CA HIS A 87 5.44 11.07 9.26
C HIS A 87 4.31 11.64 8.41
N ASP A 88 4.38 11.44 7.08
CA ASP A 88 3.36 11.90 6.13
C ASP A 88 1.97 11.29 6.40
N PHE A 89 1.89 10.13 7.06
CA PHE A 89 0.61 9.53 7.43
C PHE A 89 -0.31 10.48 8.23
N SER A 90 0.27 11.37 9.06
CA SER A 90 -0.49 12.38 9.81
C SER A 90 -1.13 13.48 8.95
N ASN A 91 -0.68 13.63 7.70
CA ASN A 91 -1.21 14.61 6.74
C ASN A 91 -2.34 14.04 5.87
N PHE A 92 -2.67 12.75 6.00
CA PHE A 92 -3.77 12.17 5.26
C PHE A 92 -5.12 12.73 5.75
N PRO A 93 -6.13 12.82 4.85
CA PRO A 93 -7.51 13.02 5.28
C PRO A 93 -7.94 11.95 6.29
N TYR A 94 -8.87 12.31 7.16
CA TYR A 94 -9.40 11.39 8.17
C TYR A 94 -9.88 10.07 7.52
N PHE A 95 -9.44 8.96 8.12
CA PHE A 95 -9.72 7.60 7.73
C PHE A 95 -10.28 6.84 8.92
N ASP A 96 -11.43 6.20 8.72
CA ASP A 96 -12.10 5.34 9.69
C ASP A 96 -11.91 3.88 9.26
N GLY A 97 -11.12 3.14 10.03
CA GLY A 97 -10.75 1.76 9.75
C GLY A 97 -9.32 1.42 10.17
N GLU A 98 -8.77 0.37 9.56
CA GLU A 98 -7.46 -0.17 9.91
C GLU A 98 -6.46 -0.04 8.77
N VAL A 99 -5.20 0.23 9.13
CA VAL A 99 -4.07 0.22 8.20
C VAL A 99 -3.09 -0.89 8.59
N THR A 100 -3.12 -1.99 7.85
CA THR A 100 -2.26 -3.16 8.12
C THR A 100 -1.08 -3.23 7.17
N HIS A 101 0.02 -3.79 7.64
CA HIS A 101 1.26 -3.93 6.86
C HIS A 101 1.78 -5.35 6.95
N GLN A 102 2.16 -5.95 5.83
CA GLN A 102 2.66 -7.33 5.82
C GLN A 102 3.69 -7.55 4.70
N ALA A 103 4.78 -8.23 5.05
CA ALA A 103 5.75 -8.74 4.08
C ALA A 103 5.34 -10.12 3.57
N PHE A 104 5.59 -10.38 2.29
CA PHE A 104 5.30 -11.62 1.61
C PHE A 104 6.51 -12.05 0.77
N MET A 105 6.73 -13.35 0.65
CA MET A 105 7.53 -13.91 -0.44
C MET A 105 6.60 -14.16 -1.62
N THR A 106 6.96 -13.64 -2.78
CA THR A 106 6.12 -13.69 -3.98
C THR A 106 6.76 -14.56 -5.05
N GLU A 107 5.96 -15.46 -5.61
CA GLU A 107 6.30 -16.28 -6.76
C GLU A 107 5.28 -16.05 -7.86
N ARG A 108 5.76 -15.76 -9.07
CA ARG A 108 4.92 -15.69 -10.26
C ARG A 108 5.00 -17.03 -10.98
N VAL A 109 3.87 -17.70 -11.10
CA VAL A 109 3.79 -19.07 -11.67
C VAL A 109 3.53 -19.06 -13.19
N PHE A 110 3.00 -17.98 -13.75
CA PHE A 110 2.74 -17.79 -15.19
C PHE A 110 2.79 -16.32 -15.62
#